data_AF-A0A5B6YX54-F1
#
_entry.id   AF-A0A5B6YX54-F1
#
_cell.length_a   1.000
_cell.length_b   1.000
_cell.length_c   1.000
_cell.angle_alpha   90.00
_cell.angle_beta   90.00
_cell.angle_gamma   90.00
#
_symmetry.space_group_name_H-M   'P 1'
#
loop_
_entity.id
_entity.type
_entity.pdbx_description
1 polymer ?
#
loop_
_entity_poly.entity_id
_entity_poly.type
_entity_poly.pdbx_seq_one_letter_code
_entity_poly.pdbx_strand_id
1 'polypeptide(L)'
;SNGNDGDSFGVNCPSQMCGDVNISYPFWLQADTTLNDHCGYPGFGVNCSRDADADGDAILHISNEAYSVTKIDYTRNALTLVDMDVTSSSNGECPRVLHNLTLDSHTVPLYYSHELVYFNLNFYYNCTTPPVPLPSGIFRIDCLDFGVSKSSYVSINPNSVEPVGFDWLKYCEKKVVAPVLTGREINNDDHDLIGGLHRTMNEGFLLNWQRMRDCDDCDHREVTVRECDNCEQSDGLCGYEDNMTGTQRFVCFCSDGSRKIDHCRVRKANKGLKIVIGFAAAAVGILFMCLIFFLYHRRNKKRYAA
;
A
#
# COMPACT_ATOMS: atom_id res chain seq x y z
N SER A 1 10.84 18.57 -37.55
CA SER A 1 10.54 19.41 -36.38
C SER A 1 9.89 18.57 -35.32
N ASN A 2 10.61 18.39 -34.21
CA ASN A 2 10.21 17.66 -33.02
C ASN A 2 8.96 18.29 -32.40
N GLY A 3 7.90 17.51 -32.22
CA GLY A 3 6.82 17.81 -31.28
C GLY A 3 7.11 17.10 -29.98
N ASN A 4 7.54 17.86 -28.97
CA ASN A 4 7.50 17.44 -27.57
C ASN A 4 6.03 17.26 -27.18
N ASP A 5 5.50 16.04 -27.27
CA ASP A 5 4.36 15.65 -26.45
C ASP A 5 4.91 15.48 -25.03
N GLY A 6 4.97 16.60 -24.31
CA GLY A 6 5.45 16.67 -22.94
C GLY A 6 4.57 15.81 -22.03
N ASP A 7 5.21 15.03 -21.17
CA ASP A 7 4.59 14.23 -20.12
C ASP A 7 3.78 15.13 -19.17
N SER A 8 2.50 15.32 -19.47
CA SER A 8 1.66 16.32 -18.79
C SER A 8 1.12 15.85 -17.43
N PHE A 9 1.40 14.60 -17.05
CA PHE A 9 1.16 14.15 -15.67
C PHE A 9 1.92 15.02 -14.67
N GLY A 10 3.12 15.49 -15.02
CA GLY A 10 3.92 16.40 -14.19
C GLY A 10 3.26 17.75 -13.90
N VAL A 11 2.20 18.13 -14.60
CA VAL A 11 1.43 19.37 -14.34
C VAL A 11 0.29 19.14 -13.35
N ASN A 12 -0.39 17.98 -13.43
CA ASN A 12 -1.56 17.67 -12.59
C ASN A 12 -1.20 16.90 -11.32
N CYS A 13 -0.14 16.10 -11.35
CA CYS A 13 0.30 15.23 -10.26
C CYS A 13 1.83 15.31 -10.13
N PRO A 14 2.38 16.48 -9.77
CA PRO A 14 3.84 16.66 -9.68
C PRO A 14 4.42 15.81 -8.55
N SER A 15 5.58 15.21 -8.81
CA SER A 15 6.40 14.63 -7.76
C SER A 15 7.11 15.72 -6.97
N GLN A 16 7.17 15.61 -5.65
CA GLN A 16 7.83 16.59 -4.79
C GLN A 16 8.63 15.90 -3.69
N MET A 17 9.80 16.47 -3.36
CA MET A 17 10.61 16.00 -2.24
C MET A 17 10.01 16.42 -0.90
N CYS A 18 9.99 15.50 0.04
CA CYS A 18 9.86 15.76 1.47
C CYS A 18 11.10 15.20 2.16
N GLY A 19 12.00 16.10 2.56
CA GLY A 19 13.38 15.74 2.90
C GLY A 19 14.04 14.96 1.76
N ASP A 20 14.56 13.78 2.07
CA ASP A 20 15.20 12.87 1.11
C ASP A 20 14.22 11.94 0.36
N VAL A 21 12.92 12.02 0.65
CA VAL A 21 11.91 11.14 0.05
C VAL A 21 11.18 11.84 -1.09
N ASN A 22 11.27 11.25 -2.28
CA ASN A 22 10.46 11.70 -3.42
C ASN A 22 9.02 11.19 -3.29
N ILE A 23 8.07 12.11 -3.10
CA ILE A 23 6.64 11.81 -3.02
C ILE A 23 6.01 12.00 -4.39
N SER A 24 5.60 10.89 -5.00
CA SER A 24 4.83 10.83 -6.24
C SER A 24 3.73 9.78 -6.15
N TYR A 25 2.79 9.83 -7.10
CA TYR A 25 1.68 8.89 -7.24
C TYR A 25 2.14 7.43 -7.04
N PRO A 26 1.45 6.61 -6.22
CA PRO A 26 0.13 6.88 -5.62
C PRO A 26 0.16 7.67 -4.29
N PHE A 27 1.34 8.04 -3.80
CA PHE A 27 1.50 8.90 -2.63
C PHE A 27 1.37 10.37 -3.01
N TRP A 28 0.90 11.18 -2.07
CA TRP A 28 0.66 12.59 -2.29
C TRP A 28 0.99 13.38 -1.03
N LEU A 29 1.37 14.64 -1.19
CA LEU A 29 1.67 15.52 -0.05
C LEU A 29 0.39 16.08 0.53
N GLN A 30 0.18 15.85 1.82
CA GLN A 30 -0.88 16.50 2.57
C GLN A 30 -0.48 17.97 2.78
N ALA A 31 -1.23 18.89 2.18
CA ALA A 31 -0.99 20.32 2.32
C ALA A 31 -1.73 20.88 3.55
N ASP A 32 -1.13 21.87 4.23
CA ASP A 32 -1.77 22.64 5.31
C ASP A 32 -2.90 23.58 4.81
N THR A 33 -3.21 23.56 3.52
CA THR A 33 -4.13 24.51 2.88
C THR A 33 -5.56 23.97 2.75
N THR A 34 -6.53 24.87 2.78
CA THR A 34 -7.99 24.59 2.78
C THR A 34 -8.57 23.95 1.51
N LEU A 35 -7.73 23.50 0.58
CA LEU A 35 -8.11 22.75 -0.64
C LEU A 35 -7.29 21.47 -0.65
N ASN A 36 -7.85 20.33 -0.20
CA ASN A 36 -7.15 19.03 -0.23
C ASN A 36 -7.32 18.30 -1.56
N ASP A 37 -7.18 19.02 -2.67
CA ASP A 37 -7.13 18.38 -3.96
C ASP A 37 -5.84 17.56 -4.02
N HIS A 38 -5.97 16.25 -4.22
CA HIS A 38 -4.82 15.36 -4.26
C HIS A 38 -4.95 14.34 -5.38
N CYS A 39 -3.80 14.01 -5.94
CA CYS A 39 -3.64 12.97 -6.95
C CYS A 39 -2.90 11.80 -6.31
N GLY A 40 -3.66 10.82 -5.84
CA GLY A 40 -3.14 9.67 -5.12
C GLY A 40 -4.24 8.90 -4.40
N TYR A 41 -3.86 7.78 -3.78
CA TYR A 41 -4.82 6.92 -3.09
C TYR A 41 -5.27 7.53 -1.76
N PRO A 42 -6.52 7.27 -1.34
CA PRO A 42 -6.93 7.50 0.04
C PRO A 42 -5.98 6.75 1.00
N GLY A 43 -5.60 7.39 2.10
CA GLY A 43 -4.68 6.82 3.09
C GLY A 43 -3.18 6.85 2.70
N PHE A 44 -2.82 7.31 1.50
CA PHE A 44 -1.42 7.46 1.06
C PHE A 44 -0.93 8.92 1.17
N GLY A 45 -1.67 9.76 1.90
CA GLY A 45 -1.29 11.14 2.17
C GLY A 45 -0.10 11.21 3.13
N VAL A 46 0.97 11.86 2.68
CA VAL A 46 2.20 12.06 3.45
C VAL A 46 2.24 13.49 3.94
N ASN A 47 2.26 13.67 5.25
CA ASN A 47 2.50 14.97 5.87
C ASN A 47 4.01 15.25 5.82
N CYS A 48 4.39 16.46 5.44
CA CYS A 48 5.77 16.88 5.39
C CYS A 48 6.01 17.98 6.43
N SER A 49 6.60 17.63 7.57
CA SER A 49 6.88 18.60 8.62
C SER A 49 8.00 19.54 8.17
N ARG A 50 7.65 20.75 7.71
CA ARG A 50 8.65 21.76 7.33
C ARG A 50 9.07 22.56 8.56
N ASP A 51 9.96 22.00 9.37
CA ASP A 51 10.71 22.84 10.30
C ASP A 51 11.80 23.60 9.52
N ALA A 52 11.91 24.90 9.78
CA ALA A 52 12.59 25.87 8.92
C ALA A 52 14.11 25.67 8.74
N ASP A 53 14.72 24.72 9.46
CA ASP A 53 16.17 24.48 9.50
C ASP A 53 16.56 22.98 9.35
N ALA A 54 15.61 22.09 9.05
CA ALA A 54 15.86 20.66 8.81
C ALA A 54 15.08 20.18 7.56
N ASP A 55 15.70 19.30 6.77
CA ASP A 55 15.00 18.54 5.73
C ASP A 55 13.76 17.88 6.33
N GLY A 56 12.56 18.25 5.87
CA GLY A 56 11.33 17.90 6.55
C GLY A 56 11.07 16.40 6.60
N ASP A 57 10.57 15.91 7.74
CA ASP A 57 10.23 14.50 7.93
C ASP A 57 8.96 14.14 7.15
N ALA A 58 9.06 13.09 6.32
CA ALA A 58 7.92 12.50 5.62
C ALA A 58 7.16 11.56 6.56
N ILE A 59 5.92 11.91 6.90
CA ILE A 59 5.11 11.19 7.88
C ILE A 59 3.88 10.60 7.20
N LEU A 60 3.71 9.29 7.29
CA LEU A 60 2.53 8.57 6.84
C LEU A 60 1.73 8.08 8.06
N HIS A 61 0.42 8.32 8.05
CA HIS A 61 -0.46 7.82 9.10
C HIS A 61 -1.14 6.52 8.67
N ILE A 62 -0.96 5.45 9.44
CA ILE A 62 -1.61 4.15 9.22
C ILE A 62 -2.41 3.82 10.48
N SER A 63 -3.72 3.63 10.35
CA SER A 63 -4.63 3.41 11.49
C SER A 63 -4.50 4.43 12.63
N ASN A 64 -4.26 5.70 12.28
CA ASN A 64 -4.01 6.85 13.17
C ASN A 64 -2.64 6.89 13.87
N GLU A 65 -1.78 5.91 13.61
CA GLU A 65 -0.42 5.89 14.16
C GLU A 65 0.56 6.49 13.15
N ALA A 66 1.59 7.18 13.65
CA ALA A 66 2.52 7.96 12.82
C ALA A 66 3.78 7.16 12.50
N TYR A 67 4.10 7.05 11.21
CA TYR A 67 5.29 6.38 10.72
C TYR A 67 6.13 7.32 9.87
N SER A 68 7.42 7.40 10.16
CA SER A 68 8.38 8.09 9.30
C SER A 68 8.64 7.26 8.05
N VAL A 69 8.39 7.84 6.88
CA VAL A 69 8.73 7.25 5.59
C VAL A 69 10.19 7.56 5.30
N THR A 70 11.03 6.54 5.24
CA THR A 70 12.47 6.72 4.98
C THR A 70 12.84 6.41 3.53
N LYS A 71 12.02 5.60 2.84
CA LYS A 71 12.26 5.23 1.45
C LYS A 71 10.98 4.79 0.75
N ILE A 72 10.83 5.20 -0.51
CA ILE A 72 9.80 4.69 -1.42
C ILE A 72 10.49 4.12 -2.67
N ASP A 73 10.24 2.85 -2.98
CA ASP A 73 10.69 2.15 -4.17
C ASP A 73 9.51 1.91 -5.11
N TYR A 74 9.31 2.84 -6.04
CA TYR A 74 8.26 2.80 -7.04
C TYR A 74 8.42 1.67 -8.07
N THR A 75 9.61 1.06 -8.17
CA THR A 75 9.83 -0.06 -9.09
C THR A 75 9.31 -1.36 -8.48
N ARG A 76 9.52 -1.54 -7.17
CA ARG A 76 9.07 -2.72 -6.41
C ARG A 76 7.73 -2.53 -5.69
N ASN A 77 7.12 -1.35 -5.82
CA ASN A 77 5.97 -0.92 -5.03
C ASN A 77 6.16 -1.21 -3.53
N ALA A 78 7.28 -0.74 -2.97
CA ALA A 78 7.68 -0.99 -1.59
C ALA A 78 8.03 0.31 -0.86
N LEU A 79 7.58 0.47 0.38
CA LEU A 79 7.97 1.59 1.24
C LEU A 79 8.59 1.10 2.55
N THR A 80 9.62 1.82 3.02
CA THR A 80 10.26 1.58 4.30
C THR A 80 9.75 2.60 5.32
N LEU A 81 9.31 2.09 6.46
CA LEU A 81 8.67 2.83 7.54
C LEU A 81 9.42 2.62 8.84
N VAL A 82 9.55 3.68 9.63
CA VAL A 82 10.04 3.65 11.00
C VAL A 82 8.92 4.14 11.91
N ASP A 83 8.61 3.39 12.95
CA ASP A 83 7.63 3.81 13.96
C ASP A 83 8.15 5.04 14.71
N MET A 84 7.38 6.13 14.71
CA MET A 84 7.79 7.39 15.34
C MET A 84 7.84 7.33 16.86
N ASP A 85 7.22 6.33 17.50
CA ASP A 85 7.38 6.08 18.94
C ASP A 85 8.84 5.71 19.28
N VAL A 86 9.56 5.12 18.32
CA VAL A 86 10.98 4.74 18.47
C VAL A 86 11.90 5.93 18.24
N THR A 87 11.57 6.85 17.31
CA THR A 87 12.42 8.00 16.97
C THR A 87 12.25 9.16 17.95
N SER A 88 11.08 9.30 18.56
CA SER A 88 10.78 10.34 19.55
C SER A 88 11.56 10.17 20.86
N SER A 89 12.16 8.99 21.08
CA SER A 89 13.01 8.69 22.24
C SER A 89 14.47 9.17 22.04
N SER A 90 14.67 10.27 21.30
CA SER A 90 15.92 10.75 20.67
C SER A 90 17.04 11.20 21.63
N ASN A 91 16.90 10.97 22.94
CA ASN A 91 17.92 11.29 23.95
C ASN A 91 18.62 10.05 24.55
N GLY A 92 18.74 8.96 23.78
CA GLY A 92 19.28 7.70 24.30
C GLY A 92 18.31 6.99 25.25
N GLU A 93 17.02 7.29 25.12
CA GLU A 93 15.95 6.66 25.88
C GLU A 93 15.69 5.24 25.38
N CYS A 94 15.12 4.45 26.28
CA CYS A 94 14.80 3.06 26.05
C CYS A 94 13.85 2.92 24.84
N PRO A 95 14.23 2.18 23.79
CA PRO A 95 13.42 2.15 22.58
C PRO A 95 12.11 1.41 22.88
N ARG A 96 10.99 2.02 22.50
CA ARG A 96 9.67 1.60 22.95
C ARG A 96 8.66 1.74 21.82
N VAL A 97 7.95 0.66 21.54
CA VAL A 97 6.86 0.61 20.55
C VAL A 97 5.54 0.53 21.29
N LEU A 98 4.62 1.48 21.07
CA LEU A 98 3.39 1.55 21.87
C LEU A 98 2.21 0.86 21.21
N HIS A 99 2.24 0.54 19.93
CA HIS A 99 1.07 0.06 19.21
C HIS A 99 1.44 -1.05 18.23
N ASN A 100 0.45 -1.87 17.87
CA ASN A 100 0.61 -2.89 16.83
C ASN A 100 0.36 -2.23 15.48
N LEU A 101 1.15 -2.61 14.47
CA LEU A 101 0.81 -2.27 13.10
C LEU A 101 -0.49 -2.97 12.70
N THR A 102 -1.51 -2.17 12.43
CA THR A 102 -2.81 -2.64 11.94
C THR A 102 -2.99 -2.14 10.52
N LEU A 103 -3.21 -3.06 9.59
CA LEU A 103 -3.45 -2.72 8.19
C LEU A 103 -4.91 -3.01 7.86
N ASP A 104 -5.62 -2.01 7.33
CA ASP A 104 -6.91 -2.23 6.69
C ASP A 104 -6.70 -2.33 5.18
N SER A 105 -6.36 -3.55 4.74
CA SER A 105 -6.05 -3.84 3.33
C SER A 105 -7.24 -3.70 2.38
N HIS A 106 -8.46 -3.55 2.90
CA HIS A 106 -9.67 -3.41 2.08
C HIS A 106 -9.82 -2.01 1.48
N THR A 107 -9.38 -0.99 2.24
CA THR A 107 -9.53 0.44 1.92
C THR A 107 -8.21 1.05 1.43
N VAL A 108 -7.09 0.58 1.98
CA VAL A 108 -5.73 1.06 1.70
C VAL A 108 -4.93 -0.14 1.20
N PRO A 109 -4.45 -0.17 -0.07
CA PRO A 109 -3.82 -1.36 -0.66
C PRO A 109 -2.38 -1.59 -0.17
N LEU A 110 -2.17 -1.59 1.15
CA LEU A 110 -0.91 -1.86 1.84
C LEU A 110 -0.91 -3.26 2.45
N TYR A 111 0.19 -3.98 2.31
CA TYR A 111 0.35 -5.33 2.84
C TYR A 111 1.79 -5.63 3.23
N TYR A 112 1.98 -6.64 4.08
CA TYR A 112 3.31 -7.11 4.45
C TYR A 112 4.04 -7.70 3.24
N SER A 113 5.31 -7.34 3.06
CA SER A 113 6.10 -7.86 1.95
C SER A 113 6.28 -9.37 2.03
N HIS A 114 5.93 -10.07 0.95
CA HIS A 114 6.17 -11.52 0.83
C HIS A 114 7.61 -11.87 0.42
N GLU A 115 8.37 -10.92 -0.13
CA GLU A 115 9.73 -11.16 -0.64
C GLU A 115 10.81 -11.14 0.44
N LEU A 116 10.53 -10.51 1.59
CA LEU A 116 11.45 -10.42 2.71
C LEU A 116 10.90 -11.17 3.90
N VAL A 117 11.77 -11.92 4.58
CA VAL A 117 11.48 -12.41 5.92
C VAL A 117 11.36 -11.16 6.81
N TYR A 118 10.21 -10.91 7.40
CA TYR A 118 10.05 -9.96 8.50
C TYR A 118 10.13 -10.75 9.80
N PHE A 119 10.85 -10.23 10.79
CA PHE A 119 10.80 -10.78 12.13
C PHE A 119 9.90 -9.90 12.99
N ASN A 120 9.16 -10.54 13.87
CA ASN A 120 8.29 -9.86 14.82
C ASN A 120 8.97 -9.83 16.19
N LEU A 121 9.34 -8.64 16.63
CA LEU A 121 9.73 -8.42 18.03
C LEU A 121 8.45 -8.38 18.86
N ASN A 122 8.33 -9.27 19.84
CA ASN A 122 7.19 -9.28 20.76
C ASN A 122 7.62 -8.61 22.06
N PHE A 123 7.10 -7.43 22.33
CA PHE A 123 7.29 -6.69 23.56
C PHE A 123 6.19 -7.02 24.56
N TYR A 124 6.57 -7.29 25.80
CA TYR A 124 5.69 -7.56 26.93
C TYR A 124 5.96 -6.53 28.01
N TYR A 125 5.02 -5.63 28.26
CA TYR A 125 5.22 -4.50 29.15
C TYR A 125 4.69 -4.76 30.56
N ASN A 126 5.41 -4.24 31.56
CA ASN A 126 4.97 -4.15 32.96
C ASN A 126 4.54 -5.49 33.58
N CYS A 127 5.27 -6.56 33.31
CA CYS A 127 4.98 -7.91 33.80
C CYS A 127 5.25 -8.06 35.30
N THR A 128 4.29 -8.62 36.03
CA THR A 128 4.33 -8.76 37.51
C THR A 128 5.09 -10.00 38.00
N THR A 129 5.22 -11.04 37.17
CA THR A 129 5.95 -12.25 37.51
C THR A 129 6.59 -12.79 36.24
N PRO A 130 7.93 -12.83 36.13
CA PRO A 130 8.55 -13.43 34.96
C PRO A 130 8.44 -14.96 34.99
N PRO A 131 8.48 -15.63 33.83
CA PRO A 131 8.69 -17.07 33.80
C PRO A 131 10.06 -17.43 34.40
N VAL A 132 10.10 -18.49 35.22
CA VAL A 132 11.34 -19.02 35.81
C VAL A 132 11.47 -20.50 35.46
N PRO A 133 12.52 -20.91 34.73
CA PRO A 133 13.54 -20.06 34.09
C PRO A 133 12.97 -19.23 32.92
N LEU A 134 13.64 -18.13 32.58
CA LEU A 134 13.32 -17.36 31.38
C LEU A 134 13.54 -18.24 30.13
N PRO A 135 12.56 -18.36 29.21
CA PRO A 135 12.76 -19.12 27.99
C PRO A 135 13.83 -18.48 27.09
N SER A 136 14.51 -19.31 26.29
CA SER A 136 15.53 -18.83 25.35
C SER A 136 14.96 -17.83 24.35
N GLY A 137 15.72 -16.77 24.06
CA GLY A 137 15.32 -15.71 23.13
C GLY A 137 14.44 -14.62 23.75
N ILE A 138 14.20 -14.66 25.07
CA ILE A 138 13.52 -13.59 25.80
C ILE A 138 14.51 -12.86 26.69
N PHE A 139 14.51 -11.54 26.55
CA PHE A 139 15.42 -10.67 27.27
C PHE A 139 14.65 -9.59 28.02
N ARG A 140 15.14 -9.22 29.20
CA ARG A 140 14.58 -8.11 29.99
C ARG A 140 15.03 -6.79 29.37
N ILE A 141 14.12 -5.81 29.35
CA ILE A 141 14.41 -4.44 28.92
C ILE A 141 14.51 -3.58 30.18
N ASP A 142 15.70 -3.51 30.77
CA ASP A 142 15.92 -2.89 32.09
C ASP A 142 15.48 -1.42 32.15
N CYS A 143 15.66 -0.67 31.05
CA CYS A 143 15.27 0.73 31.00
C CYS A 143 13.75 0.97 30.89
N LEU A 144 12.93 -0.09 30.80
CA LEU A 144 11.47 -0.04 30.89
C LEU A 144 10.91 -0.61 32.20
N ASP A 145 11.77 -0.95 33.17
CA ASP A 145 11.32 -1.41 34.47
C ASP A 145 10.57 -0.31 35.21
N PHE A 146 9.42 -0.65 35.79
CA PHE A 146 8.58 0.29 36.53
C PHE A 146 8.49 -0.12 37.99
N GLY A 147 9.29 0.55 38.83
CA GLY A 147 9.39 0.24 40.27
C GLY A 147 10.15 -1.07 40.54
N VAL A 148 9.84 -1.73 41.66
CA VAL A 148 10.58 -2.93 42.12
C VAL A 148 9.94 -4.24 41.65
N SER A 149 8.69 -4.22 41.18
CA SER A 149 7.87 -5.43 40.96
C SER A 149 7.38 -5.65 39.53
N LYS A 150 7.64 -4.72 38.61
CA LYS A 150 7.19 -4.83 37.22
C LYS A 150 8.34 -4.65 36.25
N SER A 151 8.49 -5.61 35.36
CA SER A 151 9.54 -5.62 34.35
C SER A 151 9.00 -5.85 32.95
N SER A 152 9.69 -5.29 31.96
CA SER A 152 9.33 -5.45 30.56
C SER A 152 10.32 -6.38 29.86
N TYR A 153 9.83 -7.12 28.87
CA TYR A 153 10.59 -8.14 28.16
C TYR A 153 10.39 -8.02 26.66
N VAL A 154 11.38 -8.48 25.89
CA VAL A 154 11.27 -8.65 24.44
C VAL A 154 11.62 -10.08 24.06
N SER A 155 10.80 -10.68 23.21
CA SER A 155 11.11 -11.94 22.55
C SER A 155 11.70 -11.65 21.18
N ILE A 156 12.97 -12.00 21.02
CA ILE A 156 13.70 -11.98 19.75
C ILE A 156 13.73 -13.43 19.26
N ASN A 157 12.62 -13.88 18.66
CA ASN A 157 12.54 -15.22 18.10
C ASN A 157 12.36 -15.12 16.58
N PRO A 158 13.36 -15.53 15.77
CA PRO A 158 13.26 -15.49 14.31
C PRO A 158 12.13 -16.38 13.78
N ASN A 159 11.67 -17.36 14.55
CA ASN A 159 10.60 -18.28 14.16
C ASN A 159 9.21 -17.88 14.69
N SER A 160 9.08 -16.72 15.36
CA SER A 160 7.82 -16.13 15.85
C SER A 160 6.92 -17.03 16.73
N VAL A 161 7.42 -18.19 17.17
CA VAL A 161 6.73 -19.08 18.11
C VAL A 161 6.90 -18.52 19.52
N GLU A 162 5.79 -18.08 20.12
CA GLU A 162 5.79 -17.78 21.55
C GLU A 162 6.21 -19.02 22.35
N PRO A 163 7.06 -18.88 23.36
CA PRO A 163 7.48 -20.02 24.17
C PRO A 163 6.25 -20.71 24.77
N VAL A 164 6.11 -22.00 24.49
CA VAL A 164 5.00 -22.82 24.98
C VAL A 164 5.12 -22.97 26.49
N GLY A 165 4.01 -22.71 27.21
CA GLY A 165 3.90 -22.99 28.65
C GLY A 165 3.89 -21.77 29.58
N PHE A 166 3.89 -20.53 29.05
CA PHE A 166 3.69 -19.31 29.84
C PHE A 166 2.68 -18.37 29.19
N ASP A 167 1.67 -17.96 29.95
CA ASP A 167 0.62 -17.03 29.49
C ASP A 167 1.05 -15.57 29.75
N TRP A 168 1.79 -14.99 28.82
CA TRP A 168 2.28 -13.61 28.94
C TRP A 168 1.16 -12.59 29.13
N LEU A 169 0.01 -12.78 28.47
CA LEU A 169 -1.13 -11.85 28.53
C LEU A 169 -1.79 -11.82 29.91
N LYS A 170 -1.62 -12.89 30.72
CA LYS A 170 -2.10 -12.93 32.10
C LYS A 170 -1.22 -12.16 33.07
N TYR A 171 0.09 -12.10 32.84
CA TYR A 171 1.06 -11.55 33.79
C TYR A 171 1.58 -10.17 33.41
N CYS A 172 1.40 -9.77 32.15
CA CYS A 172 1.83 -8.49 31.59
C CYS A 172 0.63 -7.63 31.23
N GLU A 173 0.80 -6.31 31.32
CA GLU A 173 -0.29 -5.37 31.06
C GLU A 173 -0.59 -5.21 29.57
N LYS A 174 0.44 -5.39 28.73
CA LYS A 174 0.35 -5.16 27.30
C LYS A 174 1.35 -6.01 26.53
N LYS A 175 0.89 -6.55 25.40
CA LYS A 175 1.74 -7.16 24.36
C LYS A 175 1.71 -6.26 23.13
N VAL A 176 2.88 -5.95 22.57
CA VAL A 176 3.02 -5.23 21.31
C VAL A 176 3.92 -6.00 20.37
N VAL A 177 3.55 -6.07 19.10
CA VAL A 177 4.31 -6.74 18.05
C VAL A 177 4.84 -5.68 17.09
N ALA A 178 6.16 -5.57 17.03
CA ALA A 178 6.83 -4.65 16.11
C ALA A 178 7.46 -5.43 14.95
N PRO A 179 7.05 -5.18 13.70
CA PRO A 179 7.74 -5.72 12.55
C PRO A 179 9.09 -5.01 12.37
N VAL A 180 10.13 -5.76 12.02
CA VAL A 180 11.46 -5.23 11.69
C VAL A 180 12.05 -5.96 10.49
N LEU A 181 12.93 -5.28 9.75
CA LEU A 181 13.68 -5.89 8.65
C LEU A 181 14.62 -7.00 9.13
N THR A 182 14.68 -8.09 8.38
CA THR A 182 15.69 -9.14 8.56
C THR A 182 17.02 -8.67 7.99
N GLY A 183 18.05 -8.48 8.82
CA GLY A 183 19.35 -8.05 8.29
C GLY A 183 20.53 -8.08 9.24
N ARG A 184 20.31 -8.02 10.56
CA ARG A 184 21.37 -8.20 11.56
C ARG A 184 20.83 -9.02 12.71
N GLU A 185 21.58 -10.04 13.10
CA GLU A 185 21.36 -10.70 14.38
C GLU A 185 21.42 -9.59 15.44
N ILE A 186 20.34 -9.40 16.21
CA ILE A 186 20.47 -8.66 17.47
C ILE A 186 21.48 -9.49 18.25
N ASN A 187 22.71 -9.00 18.40
CA ASN A 187 23.76 -9.73 19.09
C ASN A 187 23.20 -10.09 20.47
N ASN A 188 22.95 -11.38 20.68
CA ASN A 188 22.32 -11.92 21.88
C ASN A 188 23.28 -11.92 23.10
N ASP A 189 24.43 -11.27 22.97
CA ASP A 189 25.29 -10.95 24.11
C ASP A 189 24.61 -9.84 24.90
N ASP A 190 24.25 -10.13 26.16
CA ASP A 190 23.55 -9.25 27.12
C ASP A 190 24.08 -7.81 27.19
N HIS A 191 25.32 -7.56 26.75
CA HIS A 191 25.98 -6.27 26.87
C HIS A 191 25.46 -5.17 25.93
N ASP A 192 24.76 -5.46 24.82
CA ASP A 192 24.24 -4.43 23.90
C ASP A 192 22.82 -4.71 23.36
N LEU A 193 21.93 -5.28 24.18
CA LEU A 193 20.54 -5.51 23.80
C LEU A 193 19.84 -4.20 23.38
N ILE A 194 19.98 -3.14 24.19
CA ILE A 194 19.29 -1.86 23.97
C ILE A 194 19.79 -1.18 22.70
N GLY A 195 21.11 -1.13 22.47
CA GLY A 195 21.66 -0.58 21.24
C GLY A 195 21.28 -1.41 20.02
N GLY A 196 21.23 -2.74 20.16
CA GLY A 196 20.75 -3.66 19.12
C GLY A 196 19.29 -3.40 18.74
N LEU A 197 18.40 -3.28 19.73
CA LEU A 197 16.99 -2.94 19.55
C LEU A 197 16.81 -1.57 18.88
N HIS A 198 17.51 -0.55 19.38
CA HIS A 198 17.45 0.79 18.82
C HIS A 198 17.88 0.82 17.36
N ARG A 199 19.00 0.18 17.00
CA ARG A 199 19.45 0.11 15.59
C ARG A 199 18.45 -0.64 14.72
N THR A 200 17.96 -1.79 15.19
CA THR A 200 17.04 -2.65 14.42
C THR A 200 15.71 -1.96 14.15
N MET A 201 15.14 -1.28 15.15
CA MET A 201 13.86 -0.57 14.95
C MET A 201 14.01 0.71 14.13
N ASN A 202 15.16 1.40 14.20
CA ASN A 202 15.44 2.55 13.34
C ASN A 202 15.76 2.18 11.88
N GLU A 203 16.18 0.93 11.60
CA GLU A 203 16.22 0.42 10.22
C GLU A 203 14.80 0.27 9.63
N GLY A 204 13.80 0.13 10.50
CA GLY A 204 12.39 0.10 10.14
C GLY A 204 11.88 -1.25 9.64
N PHE A 205 10.73 -1.21 8.99
CA PHE A 205 10.08 -2.34 8.33
C PHE A 205 9.58 -1.93 6.94
N LEU A 206 9.28 -2.93 6.11
CA LEU A 206 8.84 -2.71 4.74
C LEU A 206 7.41 -3.17 4.55
N LEU A 207 6.60 -2.31 3.93
CA LEU A 207 5.31 -2.67 3.37
C LEU A 207 5.39 -2.62 1.85
N ASN A 208 4.60 -3.46 1.20
CA ASN A 208 4.32 -3.31 -0.22
C ASN A 208 2.98 -2.62 -0.41
N TRP A 209 2.80 -1.98 -1.56
CA TRP A 209 1.48 -1.55 -2.02
C TRP A 209 1.10 -2.18 -3.35
N GLN A 210 -0.19 -2.34 -3.56
CA GLN A 210 -0.75 -2.69 -4.87
C GLN A 210 -1.33 -1.44 -5.52
N ARG A 211 -1.34 -1.45 -6.85
CA ARG A 211 -2.16 -0.48 -7.58
C ARG A 211 -3.61 -0.91 -7.47
N MET A 212 -4.53 0.05 -7.46
CA MET A 212 -5.95 -0.27 -7.26
C MET A 212 -6.47 -1.19 -8.38
N ARG A 213 -5.99 -1.00 -9.62
CA ARG A 213 -6.28 -1.88 -10.75
C ARG A 213 -5.72 -3.32 -10.65
N ASP A 214 -4.73 -3.52 -9.80
CA ASP A 214 -3.99 -4.79 -9.63
C ASP A 214 -4.25 -5.40 -8.23
N CYS A 215 -5.22 -4.86 -7.48
CA CYS A 215 -5.51 -5.24 -6.10
C CYS A 215 -6.62 -6.30 -6.04
N ASP A 216 -6.22 -7.55 -5.79
CA ASP A 216 -7.14 -8.69 -5.67
C ASP A 216 -7.92 -8.69 -4.33
N ASP A 217 -7.30 -8.20 -3.26
CA ASP A 217 -7.86 -8.22 -1.90
C ASP A 217 -8.66 -6.95 -1.53
N CYS A 218 -8.69 -5.94 -2.40
CA CYS A 218 -9.45 -4.70 -2.18
C CYS A 218 -10.96 -4.95 -2.29
N ASP A 219 -11.78 -4.27 -1.48
CA ASP A 219 -13.24 -4.36 -1.64
C ASP A 219 -13.69 -3.50 -2.83
N HIS A 220 -13.77 -4.10 -4.01
CA HIS A 220 -14.27 -3.46 -5.24
C HIS A 220 -15.73 -2.97 -5.15
N ARG A 221 -16.46 -3.28 -4.07
CA ARG A 221 -17.76 -2.66 -3.80
C ARG A 221 -17.62 -1.28 -3.18
N GLU A 222 -16.46 -0.96 -2.60
CA GLU A 222 -16.13 0.39 -2.18
C GLU A 222 -15.98 1.30 -3.40
N VAL A 223 -16.62 2.46 -3.33
CA VAL A 223 -16.71 3.38 -4.47
C VAL A 223 -15.32 3.91 -4.86
N THR A 224 -14.48 4.18 -3.85
CA THR A 224 -13.10 4.68 -4.01
C THR A 224 -12.22 3.72 -4.81
N VAL A 225 -12.26 2.43 -4.47
CA VAL A 225 -11.51 1.35 -5.15
C VAL A 225 -11.88 1.28 -6.62
N ARG A 226 -13.18 1.17 -6.91
CA ARG A 226 -13.67 1.00 -8.28
C ARG A 226 -13.39 2.20 -9.18
N GLU A 227 -13.54 3.41 -8.67
CA GLU A 227 -13.29 4.64 -9.44
C GLU A 227 -11.79 4.79 -9.77
N CYS A 228 -10.91 4.51 -8.81
CA CYS A 228 -9.47 4.48 -9.07
C CYS A 228 -9.09 3.41 -10.10
N ASP A 229 -9.60 2.18 -9.96
CA ASP A 229 -9.36 1.10 -10.93
C ASP A 229 -9.73 1.51 -12.37
N ASN A 230 -10.96 2.03 -12.58
CA ASN A 230 -11.40 2.51 -13.89
C ASN A 230 -10.48 3.59 -14.47
N CYS A 231 -10.05 4.53 -13.63
CA CYS A 231 -9.15 5.60 -14.03
C CYS A 231 -7.77 5.07 -14.45
N GLU A 232 -7.17 4.20 -13.63
CA GLU A 232 -5.84 3.63 -13.90
C GLU A 232 -5.84 2.71 -15.13
N GLN A 233 -6.92 1.94 -15.36
CA GLN A 233 -7.09 1.15 -16.58
C GLN A 233 -7.16 2.01 -17.86
N SER A 234 -7.51 3.29 -17.72
CA SER A 234 -7.59 4.24 -18.82
C SER A 234 -6.31 5.07 -19.02
N ASP A 235 -5.20 4.66 -18.41
CA ASP A 235 -3.95 5.40 -18.34
C ASP A 235 -4.13 6.78 -17.68
N GLY A 236 -5.00 6.88 -16.66
CA GLY A 236 -5.15 8.05 -15.82
C GLY A 236 -4.55 7.84 -14.43
N LEU A 237 -4.39 8.93 -13.68
CA LEU A 237 -4.03 8.91 -12.27
C LEU A 237 -5.26 9.29 -11.45
N CYS A 238 -5.63 8.49 -10.46
CA CYS A 238 -6.80 8.78 -9.66
C CYS A 238 -6.51 9.78 -8.53
N GLY A 239 -7.55 10.42 -8.01
CA GLY A 239 -7.44 11.31 -6.86
C GLY A 239 -8.77 11.97 -6.54
N TYR A 240 -8.74 12.97 -5.66
CA TYR A 240 -9.93 13.58 -5.09
C TYR A 240 -9.78 15.09 -4.99
N GLU A 241 -10.90 15.80 -5.15
CA GLU A 241 -11.03 17.25 -5.02
C GLU A 241 -12.02 17.55 -3.88
N ASP A 242 -11.69 18.50 -3.02
CA ASP A 242 -12.57 18.89 -1.92
C ASP A 242 -13.71 19.77 -2.45
N ASN A 243 -14.96 19.40 -2.19
CA ASN A 243 -16.10 20.28 -2.45
C ASN A 243 -16.27 21.33 -1.35
N MET A 244 -17.00 22.41 -1.65
CA MET A 244 -17.39 23.48 -0.71
C MET A 244 -18.12 23.00 0.55
N THR A 245 -18.61 21.74 0.56
CA THR A 245 -19.28 21.09 1.70
C THR A 245 -18.34 20.21 2.55
N GLY A 246 -17.05 20.15 2.23
CA GLY A 246 -16.08 19.26 2.88
C GLY A 246 -16.19 17.80 2.46
N THR A 247 -16.87 17.51 1.33
CA THR A 247 -16.96 16.15 0.77
C THR A 247 -15.95 15.98 -0.36
N GLN A 248 -15.18 14.89 -0.32
CA GLN A 248 -14.25 14.54 -1.36
C GLN A 248 -14.99 14.03 -2.60
N ARG A 249 -14.67 14.59 -3.75
CA ARG A 249 -15.17 14.19 -5.06
C ARG A 249 -14.06 13.52 -5.83
N PHE A 250 -14.32 12.31 -6.33
CA PHE A 250 -13.38 11.61 -7.19
C PHE A 250 -13.08 12.36 -8.49
N VAL A 251 -11.81 12.33 -8.89
CA VAL A 251 -11.28 12.89 -10.13
C VAL A 251 -10.25 11.94 -10.74
N CYS A 252 -10.35 11.72 -12.04
CA CYS A 252 -9.34 11.05 -12.86
C CYS A 252 -8.53 12.09 -13.62
N PHE A 253 -7.23 12.18 -13.32
CA PHE A 253 -6.26 13.08 -13.94
C PHE A 253 -5.64 12.42 -15.17
N CYS A 254 -5.86 13.03 -16.34
CA CYS A 254 -5.43 12.47 -17.61
C CYS A 254 -4.12 13.06 -18.12
N SER A 255 -3.41 12.28 -18.92
CA SER A 255 -2.14 12.66 -19.58
C SER A 255 -2.27 13.78 -20.62
N ASP A 256 -3.49 14.24 -20.93
CA ASP A 256 -3.78 15.41 -21.78
C ASP A 256 -4.05 16.68 -20.96
N GLY A 257 -3.82 16.62 -19.65
CA GLY A 257 -4.10 17.69 -18.70
C GLY A 257 -5.56 17.77 -18.24
N SER A 258 -6.47 16.99 -18.84
CA SER A 258 -7.89 17.05 -18.49
C SER A 258 -8.22 16.29 -17.20
N ARG A 259 -9.27 16.76 -16.50
CA ARG A 259 -9.86 16.13 -15.31
C ARG A 259 -11.19 15.49 -15.69
N LYS A 260 -11.39 14.21 -15.34
CA LYS A 260 -12.61 13.42 -15.65
C LYS A 260 -13.21 12.82 -14.39
N ILE A 261 -14.46 12.36 -14.48
CA ILE A 261 -15.26 11.88 -13.34
C ILE A 261 -15.05 10.38 -13.10
N ASP A 262 -14.45 9.65 -14.03
CA ASP A 262 -14.35 8.18 -13.94
C ASP A 262 -13.08 7.70 -14.65
N HIS A 263 -13.00 7.88 -15.96
CA HIS A 263 -11.87 7.43 -16.77
C HIS A 263 -11.43 8.48 -17.80
N CYS A 264 -10.16 8.40 -18.20
CA CYS A 264 -9.63 9.06 -19.39
C CYS A 264 -10.19 8.41 -20.65
N ARG A 265 -10.27 9.15 -21.76
CA ARG A 265 -10.87 8.63 -22.99
C ARG A 265 -10.16 7.35 -23.45
N VAL A 266 -10.82 6.21 -23.29
CA VAL A 266 -10.39 4.91 -23.81
C VAL A 266 -10.08 5.05 -25.29
N ARG A 267 -8.94 4.49 -25.73
CA ARG A 267 -8.60 4.31 -27.16
C ARG A 267 -9.87 3.96 -27.93
N LYS A 268 -10.26 4.82 -28.89
CA LYS A 268 -11.43 4.58 -29.76
C LYS A 268 -11.41 3.12 -30.20
N ALA A 269 -12.43 2.34 -29.81
CA ALA A 269 -12.63 1.00 -30.33
C ALA A 269 -12.39 1.04 -31.84
N ASN A 270 -11.41 0.27 -32.31
CA ASN A 270 -10.86 0.42 -33.65
C ASN A 270 -12.02 0.26 -34.66
N LYS A 271 -12.54 1.37 -35.20
CA LYS A 271 -13.78 1.35 -36.01
C LYS A 271 -13.63 0.40 -37.19
N GLY A 272 -12.40 0.24 -37.70
CA GLY A 272 -12.04 -0.73 -38.73
C GLY A 272 -12.36 -2.17 -38.34
N LEU A 273 -12.08 -2.61 -37.12
CA LEU A 273 -12.33 -3.99 -36.67
C LEU A 273 -13.84 -4.28 -36.56
N LYS A 274 -14.64 -3.32 -36.07
CA LYS A 274 -16.11 -3.45 -36.03
C LYS A 274 -16.72 -3.50 -37.44
N ILE A 275 -16.18 -2.73 -38.38
CA ILE A 275 -16.60 -2.76 -39.78
C ILE A 275 -16.25 -4.13 -40.41
N VAL A 276 -15.05 -4.66 -40.17
CA VAL A 276 -14.62 -5.97 -40.68
C VAL A 276 -15.50 -7.11 -40.15
N ILE A 277 -15.83 -7.11 -38.85
CA ILE A 277 -16.73 -8.12 -38.27
C ILE A 277 -18.14 -8.01 -38.88
N GLY A 278 -18.65 -6.79 -39.10
CA GLY A 278 -19.94 -6.58 -39.74
C GLY A 278 -20.01 -7.10 -41.17
N PHE A 279 -18.99 -6.83 -41.99
CA PHE A 279 -18.91 -7.34 -43.37
C PHE A 279 -18.73 -8.86 -43.42
N ALA A 280 -17.92 -9.44 -42.52
CA ALA A 280 -17.73 -10.88 -42.45
C ALA A 280 -19.04 -11.62 -42.11
N ALA A 281 -19.81 -11.13 -41.14
CA ALA A 281 -21.09 -11.72 -40.77
C ALA A 281 -22.12 -11.64 -41.91
N ALA A 282 -22.19 -10.52 -42.64
CA ALA A 282 -23.08 -10.36 -43.78
C ALA A 282 -22.72 -11.31 -44.94
N ALA A 283 -21.43 -11.46 -45.25
CA ALA A 283 -20.96 -12.35 -46.32
C ALA A 283 -21.29 -13.82 -46.02
N VAL A 284 -21.07 -14.26 -44.78
CA VAL A 284 -21.43 -15.62 -44.34
C VAL A 284 -22.93 -15.86 -44.44
N GLY A 285 -23.75 -14.89 -44.02
CA GLY A 285 -25.21 -14.98 -44.13
C GLY A 285 -25.70 -15.12 -45.57
N ILE A 286 -25.14 -14.35 -46.50
CA ILE A 286 -25.48 -14.43 -47.94
C ILE A 286 -25.12 -15.80 -48.51
N LEU A 287 -23.91 -16.30 -48.23
CA LEU A 287 -23.49 -17.63 -48.69
C LEU A 287 -24.41 -18.73 -48.17
N PHE A 288 -24.83 -18.65 -46.91
CA PHE A 288 -25.75 -19.62 -46.31
C PHE A 288 -27.12 -19.60 -46.99
N MET A 289 -27.65 -18.40 -47.27
CA MET A 289 -28.92 -18.25 -48.00
C MET A 289 -28.84 -18.78 -49.44
N CYS A 290 -27.73 -18.50 -50.14
CA CYS A 290 -27.50 -19.05 -51.49
C CYS A 290 -27.43 -20.58 -51.48
N LEU A 291 -26.79 -21.19 -50.48
CA LEU A 291 -26.75 -22.65 -50.33
C LEU A 291 -28.14 -23.24 -50.09
N ILE A 292 -28.93 -22.65 -49.19
CA ILE A 292 -30.31 -23.09 -48.93
C ILE A 292 -31.14 -23.01 -50.22
N PHE A 293 -31.06 -21.90 -50.94
CA PHE A 293 -31.77 -21.72 -52.20
C PHE A 293 -31.35 -22.74 -53.26
N PHE A 294 -30.05 -23.00 -53.41
CA PHE A 294 -29.53 -23.99 -54.34
C PHE A 294 -30.03 -25.40 -54.01
N LEU A 295 -30.00 -25.79 -52.73
CA LEU A 295 -30.51 -27.08 -52.26
C LEU A 295 -32.03 -27.21 -52.49
N TYR A 296 -32.79 -26.14 -52.23
CA TYR A 296 -34.23 -26.08 -52.49
C TYR A 296 -34.55 -26.27 -53.98
N HIS A 297 -33.88 -25.52 -54.85
CA HIS A 297 -34.09 -25.61 -56.29
C HIS A 297 -33.70 -26.98 -56.85
N ARG A 298 -32.60 -27.58 -56.38
CA ARG A 298 -32.17 -28.92 -56.76
C ARG A 298 -33.19 -29.98 -56.32
N ARG A 299 -33.83 -29.81 -55.16
CA ARG A 299 -34.87 -30.73 -54.67
C ARG A 299 -36.15 -30.64 -55.51
N ASN A 300 -36.55 -29.44 -55.95
CA ASN A 300 -37.70 -29.27 -56.83
C ASN A 300 -37.45 -29.85 -58.23
N LYS A 301 -36.27 -29.65 -58.84
CA LYS A 301 -35.96 -30.26 -60.14
C LYS A 301 -36.03 -31.79 -60.12
N LYS A 302 -35.69 -32.43 -58.99
CA LYS A 302 -35.86 -33.89 -58.83
C LYS A 302 -37.31 -34.33 -58.67
N ARG A 303 -38.22 -33.45 -58.24
CA ARG A 303 -39.66 -33.75 -58.10
C ARG A 303 -40.43 -33.66 -59.42
N TYR A 304 -39.94 -32.89 -60.39
CA TYR A 304 -40.54 -32.79 -61.73
C TYR A 304 -39.94 -33.79 -62.75
N ALA A 305 -39.01 -34.64 -62.31
CA ALA A 305 -38.37 -35.66 -63.14
C ALA A 305 -38.68 -37.10 -62.65
N ALA A 306 -39.73 -37.25 -61.83
CA ALA A 306 -40.27 -38.52 -61.36
C ALA A 306 -41.71 -38.68 -61.85
#